data_AF-A0A848WLM6-F1
#
_entry.id   AF-A0A848WLM6-F1
#
_cell.length_a   1.000
_cell.length_b   1.000
_cell.length_c   1.000
_cell.angle_alpha   90.00
_cell.angle_beta   90.00
_cell.angle_gamma   90.00
#
_symmetry.space_group_name_H-M   'P 1'
#
loop_
_entity.id
_entity.type
_entity.pdbx_description
1 polymer ?
#
loop_
_entity_poly.entity_id
_entity_poly.type
_entity_poly.pdbx_seq_one_letter_code
_entity_poly.pdbx_strand_id
1 'polypeptide(L)'
;MSLLLGARAKNHVVLLTDGISITQNPGKKPQVAETGLVKIFPSKTRPFALAHHGENRLGTLPVEKVLENLIPQHLDPAWRTGLNRTIARTIDGLDSSVSQRLKAGDQRKVSGFWVAGLFPCTEIAEIAEVIWIKSSAARVRVTAKPLGDLSAGGSGAKYVTEFFGKPFDEKFSYKKIMNEPAEYSIDFLKKLYAHALKAQKDAGETLFGGTARMALITEDGIDLDAVEIEPAP
;
A
#
# COMPACT_ATOMS: atom_id res chain seq x y z
N MET A 1 -6.65 -5.24 8.36
CA MET A 1 -6.25 -6.39 7.52
C MET A 1 -6.33 -5.92 6.08
N SER A 2 -5.36 -6.28 5.24
CA SER A 2 -5.22 -5.79 3.86
C SER A 2 -4.16 -6.61 3.14
N LEU A 3 -4.12 -6.53 1.81
CA LEU A 3 -2.97 -6.86 0.98
C LEU A 3 -2.65 -5.66 0.08
N LEU A 4 -1.42 -5.18 0.20
CA LEU A 4 -0.84 -4.18 -0.70
C LEU A 4 0.30 -4.85 -1.45
N LEU A 5 0.36 -4.67 -2.76
CA LEU A 5 1.44 -5.13 -3.61
C LEU A 5 2.03 -3.94 -4.37
N GLY A 6 3.33 -3.96 -4.58
CA GLY A 6 4.05 -2.90 -5.28
C GLY A 6 5.11 -3.49 -6.20
N ALA A 7 5.15 -3.01 -7.43
CA ALA A 7 6.20 -3.28 -8.40
C ALA A 7 6.87 -1.95 -8.77
N ARG A 8 8.17 -1.85 -8.53
CA ARG A 8 9.00 -0.67 -8.81
C ARG A 8 9.95 -1.00 -9.94
N ALA A 9 9.81 -0.31 -11.07
CA ALA A 9 10.71 -0.39 -12.20
C ALA A 9 11.49 0.91 -12.38
N LYS A 10 12.25 1.04 -13.48
CA LYS A 10 13.03 2.25 -13.76
C LYS A 10 12.14 3.49 -13.94
N ASN A 11 11.10 3.39 -14.75
CA ASN A 11 10.28 4.53 -15.19
C ASN A 11 8.81 4.44 -14.76
N HIS A 12 8.46 3.48 -13.90
CA HIS A 12 7.10 3.33 -13.42
C HIS A 12 7.03 2.67 -12.04
N VAL A 13 5.94 2.93 -11.33
CA VAL A 13 5.51 2.13 -10.18
C VAL A 13 4.10 1.63 -10.43
N VAL A 14 3.86 0.35 -10.13
CA VAL A 14 2.49 -0.20 -10.04
C VAL A 14 2.19 -0.52 -8.58
N LEU A 15 1.08 -0.01 -8.07
CA LEU A 15 0.53 -0.37 -6.77
C LEU A 15 -0.78 -1.13 -6.96
N LEU A 16 -1.00 -2.21 -6.23
CA LEU A 16 -2.27 -2.94 -6.18
C LEU A 16 -2.72 -3.09 -4.73
N THR A 17 -3.96 -2.74 -4.45
CA THR A 17 -4.54 -2.85 -3.11
C THR A 17 -5.92 -3.51 -3.17
N ASP A 18 -6.27 -4.22 -2.09
CA ASP A 18 -7.60 -4.78 -1.91
C ASP A 18 -8.61 -3.72 -1.42
N GLY A 19 -9.90 -3.95 -1.66
CA GLY A 19 -10.99 -3.03 -1.27
C GLY A 19 -11.69 -3.40 0.05
N ILE A 20 -11.30 -4.48 0.71
CA ILE A 20 -12.04 -4.95 1.90
C ILE A 20 -11.67 -4.14 3.15
N SER A 21 -12.68 -3.82 3.94
CA SER A 21 -12.57 -3.29 5.29
C SER A 21 -13.17 -4.30 6.25
N ILE A 22 -12.44 -4.64 7.33
CA ILE A 22 -12.87 -5.63 8.31
C ILE A 22 -12.99 -4.97 9.68
N THR A 23 -14.16 -5.10 10.28
CA THR A 23 -14.40 -4.69 11.66
C THR A 23 -13.97 -5.80 12.61
N GLN A 24 -13.14 -5.44 13.59
CA GLN A 24 -12.73 -6.31 14.68
C GLN A 24 -13.33 -5.78 15.97
N ASN A 25 -14.37 -6.47 16.45
CA ASN A 25 -14.97 -6.20 17.75
C ASN A 25 -14.40 -7.19 18.76
N PRO A 26 -13.96 -6.75 19.96
CA PRO A 26 -13.48 -7.66 21.01
C PRO A 26 -14.49 -8.78 21.28
N GLY A 27 -14.02 -10.03 21.30
CA GLY A 27 -14.84 -11.21 21.57
C GLY A 27 -15.78 -11.64 20.42
N LYS A 28 -15.73 -10.97 19.26
CA LYS A 28 -16.52 -11.37 18.07
C LYS A 28 -15.61 -11.81 16.93
N LYS A 29 -16.13 -12.67 16.06
CA LYS A 29 -15.45 -13.01 14.81
C LYS A 29 -15.30 -11.74 13.94
N PRO A 30 -14.18 -11.58 13.21
CA PRO A 30 -14.04 -10.49 12.25
C PRO A 30 -15.18 -10.49 11.24
N GLN A 31 -15.70 -9.31 10.91
CA GLN A 31 -16.79 -9.14 9.95
C GLN A 31 -16.40 -8.16 8.85
N VAL A 32 -16.79 -8.47 7.62
CA VAL A 32 -16.62 -7.57 6.48
C VAL A 32 -17.55 -6.37 6.67
N ALA A 33 -16.98 -5.17 6.72
CA ALA A 33 -17.71 -3.92 6.85
C ALA A 33 -17.97 -3.26 5.48
N GLU A 34 -17.00 -3.37 4.57
CA GLU A 34 -17.03 -2.75 3.25
C GLU A 34 -16.15 -3.56 2.28
N THR A 35 -16.47 -3.53 0.99
CA THR A 35 -15.73 -4.24 -0.06
C THR A 35 -15.14 -3.33 -1.14
N GLY A 36 -15.41 -2.02 -1.10
CA GLY A 36 -14.97 -1.05 -2.11
C GLY A 36 -14.10 0.07 -1.57
N LEU A 37 -13.51 -0.11 -0.37
CA LEU A 37 -12.75 0.94 0.30
C LEU A 37 -11.51 1.32 -0.52
N VAL A 38 -11.35 2.62 -0.77
CA VAL A 38 -10.17 3.16 -1.46
C VAL A 38 -8.97 3.17 -0.51
N LYS A 39 -7.85 2.58 -0.95
CA LYS A 39 -6.60 2.55 -0.19
C LYS A 39 -5.42 3.17 -0.93
N ILE A 40 -5.60 3.59 -2.19
CA ILE A 40 -4.59 4.32 -2.97
C ILE A 40 -5.10 5.75 -3.19
N PHE A 41 -4.26 6.73 -2.86
CA PHE A 41 -4.56 8.15 -2.86
C PHE A 41 -3.54 8.86 -3.75
N PRO A 42 -3.86 9.07 -5.04
CA PRO A 42 -2.95 9.69 -5.99
C PRO A 42 -2.83 11.20 -5.76
N SER A 43 -1.64 11.76 -6.00
CA SER A 43 -1.53 13.19 -6.27
C SER A 43 -2.22 13.51 -7.59
N LYS A 44 -2.94 14.65 -7.63
CA LYS A 44 -3.60 15.13 -8.85
C LYS A 44 -2.67 15.90 -9.77
N THR A 45 -1.48 16.29 -9.28
CA THR A 45 -0.60 17.22 -10.00
C THR A 45 0.82 16.68 -10.17
N ARG A 46 1.14 15.55 -9.54
CA ARG A 46 2.48 14.97 -9.49
C ARG A 46 2.42 13.45 -9.66
N PRO A 47 3.46 12.83 -10.22
CA PRO A 47 3.53 11.37 -10.41
C PRO A 47 3.93 10.66 -9.11
N PHE A 48 3.10 10.77 -8.06
CA PHE A 48 3.23 9.97 -6.85
C PHE A 48 1.88 9.71 -6.19
N ALA A 49 1.78 8.61 -5.44
CA ALA A 49 0.60 8.24 -4.67
C ALA A 49 0.98 7.77 -3.27
N LEU A 50 0.00 7.81 -2.37
CA LEU A 50 0.06 7.12 -1.09
C LEU A 50 -0.82 5.87 -1.13
N ALA A 51 -0.32 4.74 -0.66
CA ALA A 51 -1.16 3.56 -0.39
C ALA A 51 -1.20 3.25 1.10
N HIS A 52 -2.39 3.00 1.65
CA HIS A 52 -2.62 2.84 3.09
C HIS A 52 -2.91 1.39 3.47
N HIS A 53 -2.34 0.94 4.60
CA HIS A 53 -2.75 -0.27 5.28
C HIS A 53 -2.85 -0.08 6.79
N GLY A 54 -3.82 -0.76 7.42
CA GLY A 54 -4.01 -0.69 8.86
C GLY A 54 -5.36 -0.08 9.26
N GLU A 55 -5.32 1.09 9.90
CA GLU A 55 -6.50 1.76 10.45
C GLU A 55 -7.16 2.69 9.42
N ASN A 56 -8.37 2.34 8.99
CA ASN A 56 -9.10 3.12 7.97
C ASN A 56 -9.61 4.49 8.47
N ARG A 57 -9.40 4.81 9.75
CA ARG A 57 -9.76 6.08 10.38
C ARG A 57 -8.63 6.60 11.26
N LEU A 58 -8.37 7.91 11.18
CA LEU A 58 -7.42 8.64 12.01
C LEU A 58 -8.21 9.62 12.88
N GLY A 59 -8.45 9.23 14.13
CA GLY A 59 -9.40 9.92 15.01
C GLY A 59 -10.84 9.74 14.52
N THR A 60 -11.57 10.83 14.35
CA THR A 60 -12.95 10.83 13.85
C THR A 60 -13.04 10.79 12.32
N LEU A 61 -11.95 11.09 11.60
CA LEU A 61 -11.94 11.21 10.15
C LEU A 61 -11.51 9.90 9.47
N PRO A 62 -12.13 9.53 8.34
CA PRO A 62 -11.59 8.52 7.43
C PRO A 62 -10.22 8.96 6.90
N VAL A 63 -9.32 7.99 6.65
CA VAL A 63 -7.98 8.25 6.07
C VAL A 63 -8.07 9.07 4.79
N GLU A 64 -9.03 8.75 3.91
CA GLU A 64 -9.28 9.48 2.67
C GLU A 64 -9.41 10.99 2.89
N LYS A 65 -10.24 11.41 3.86
CA LYS A 65 -10.48 12.84 4.16
C LYS A 65 -9.25 13.54 4.73
N VAL A 66 -8.40 12.82 5.44
CA VAL A 66 -7.12 13.36 5.92
C VAL A 66 -6.18 13.59 4.73
N LEU A 67 -6.09 12.61 3.84
CA LEU A 67 -5.19 12.65 2.69
C LEU A 67 -5.63 13.62 1.58
N GLU A 68 -6.94 13.82 1.38
CA GLU A 68 -7.50 14.83 0.48
C GLU A 68 -6.90 16.24 0.73
N ASN A 69 -6.59 16.55 1.99
CA ASN A 69 -5.98 17.83 2.37
C ASN A 69 -4.45 17.74 2.46
N LEU A 70 -3.92 16.66 3.04
CA LEU A 70 -2.48 16.50 3.27
C LEU A 70 -1.69 16.49 1.96
N ILE A 71 -2.16 15.77 0.94
CA ILE A 71 -1.44 15.61 -0.33
C ILE A 71 -1.19 16.96 -1.01
N PRO A 72 -2.22 17.74 -1.41
CA PRO A 72 -2.00 18.98 -2.15
C PRO A 72 -1.31 20.06 -1.32
N GLN A 73 -1.57 20.14 -0.02
CA GLN A 73 -1.05 21.23 0.83
C GLN A 73 0.40 21.00 1.28
N HIS A 74 0.79 19.75 1.49
CA HIS A 74 2.07 19.43 2.14
C HIS A 74 2.96 18.48 1.35
N LEU A 75 2.40 17.51 0.62
CA LEU A 75 3.19 16.50 -0.09
C LEU A 75 3.54 16.92 -1.52
N ASP A 76 2.58 17.48 -2.27
CA ASP A 76 2.81 18.00 -3.63
C ASP A 76 3.96 19.03 -3.68
N PRO A 77 4.08 19.99 -2.73
CA PRO A 77 5.24 20.88 -2.68
C PRO A 77 6.55 20.17 -2.35
N ALA A 78 6.52 19.10 -1.55
CA ALA A 78 7.69 18.34 -1.13
C ALA A 78 8.22 17.40 -2.23
N TRP A 79 7.37 16.99 -3.17
CA TRP A 79 7.74 16.08 -4.26
C TRP A 79 8.99 16.52 -5.03
N ARG A 80 9.12 17.82 -5.32
CA ARG A 80 10.29 18.37 -6.05
C ARG A 80 11.63 18.16 -5.33
N THR A 81 11.58 17.91 -4.03
CA THR A 81 12.76 17.72 -3.16
C THR A 81 13.03 16.25 -2.85
N GLY A 82 12.27 15.34 -3.44
CA GLY A 82 12.51 13.90 -3.39
C GLY A 82 11.66 13.12 -2.38
N LEU A 83 11.80 11.81 -2.45
CA LEU A 83 11.05 10.87 -1.62
C LEU A 83 11.27 11.11 -0.12
N ASN A 84 12.51 11.32 0.32
CA ASN A 84 12.83 11.51 1.74
C ASN A 84 12.10 12.73 2.35
N ARG A 85 12.01 13.85 1.62
CA ARG A 85 11.28 15.01 2.11
C ARG A 85 9.78 14.78 2.11
N THR A 86 9.27 14.06 1.11
CA THR A 86 7.85 13.68 1.02
C THR A 86 7.46 12.75 2.18
N ILE A 87 8.33 11.79 2.53
CA ILE A 87 8.19 10.94 3.72
C ILE A 87 8.17 11.79 4.99
N ALA A 88 9.12 12.71 5.16
CA ALA A 88 9.16 13.58 6.33
C ALA A 88 7.86 14.38 6.49
N ARG A 89 7.33 14.94 5.39
CA ARG A 89 6.03 15.64 5.42
C ARG A 89 4.84 14.72 5.68
N THR A 90 4.91 13.47 5.23
CA THR A 90 3.91 12.44 5.54
C THR A 90 3.90 12.15 7.04
N ILE A 91 5.08 12.02 7.65
CA ILE A 91 5.22 11.82 9.10
C ILE A 91 4.71 13.05 9.84
N ASP A 92 5.19 14.26 9.51
CA ASP A 92 4.79 15.51 10.15
C ASP A 92 3.26 15.68 10.17
N GLY A 93 2.60 15.39 9.05
CA GLY A 93 1.16 15.58 8.91
C GLY A 93 0.28 14.49 9.54
N LEU A 94 0.81 13.30 9.77
CA LEU A 94 0.03 12.15 10.23
C LEU A 94 0.38 11.70 11.65
N ASP A 95 1.58 12.00 12.16
CA ASP A 95 2.11 11.34 13.36
C ASP A 95 1.21 11.47 14.58
N SER A 96 0.74 12.68 14.87
CA SER A 96 -0.16 12.94 16.00
C SER A 96 -1.44 12.10 15.91
N SER A 97 -2.12 12.15 14.77
CA SER A 97 -3.40 11.47 14.52
C SER A 97 -3.26 9.94 14.53
N VAL A 98 -2.23 9.42 13.87
CA VAL A 98 -1.96 7.98 13.82
C VAL A 98 -1.54 7.47 15.20
N SER A 99 -0.63 8.17 15.88
CA SER A 99 -0.14 7.78 17.20
C SER A 99 -1.25 7.81 18.25
N GLN A 100 -2.11 8.84 18.26
CA GLN A 100 -3.26 8.91 19.16
C GLN A 100 -4.22 7.75 18.91
N ARG A 101 -4.53 7.46 17.64
CA ARG A 101 -5.43 6.37 17.26
C ARG A 101 -4.89 5.01 17.71
N LEU A 102 -3.61 4.75 17.47
CA LEU A 102 -2.96 3.50 17.87
C LEU A 102 -2.93 3.36 19.40
N LYS A 103 -2.61 4.43 20.14
CA LYS A 103 -2.62 4.40 21.61
C LYS A 103 -4.00 4.05 22.18
N ALA A 104 -5.07 4.57 21.58
CA ALA A 104 -6.45 4.32 21.98
C ALA A 104 -6.97 2.90 21.66
N GLY A 105 -6.36 2.17 20.72
CA GLY A 105 -6.81 0.84 20.32
C GLY A 105 -6.16 -0.30 21.12
N ASP A 106 -6.94 -1.28 21.59
CA ASP A 106 -6.42 -2.40 22.39
C ASP A 106 -5.73 -3.50 21.57
N GLN A 107 -6.12 -3.67 20.30
CA GLN A 107 -5.69 -4.84 19.49
C GLN A 107 -4.77 -4.49 18.32
N ARG A 108 -4.67 -3.23 17.93
CA ARG A 108 -3.97 -2.84 16.70
C ARG A 108 -2.57 -2.31 16.99
N LYS A 109 -1.59 -2.96 16.36
CA LYS A 109 -0.17 -2.66 16.56
C LYS A 109 0.42 -1.78 15.47
N VAL A 110 -0.23 -1.66 14.31
CA VAL A 110 0.42 -1.08 13.13
C VAL A 110 -0.56 -0.25 12.29
N SER A 111 -0.09 0.91 11.81
CA SER A 111 -0.65 1.66 10.67
C SER A 111 0.48 2.01 9.73
N GLY A 112 0.30 1.86 8.43
CA GLY A 112 1.36 2.09 7.44
C GLY A 112 0.86 2.80 6.19
N PHE A 113 1.77 3.56 5.60
CA PHE A 113 1.60 4.23 4.32
C PHE A 113 2.79 3.93 3.44
N TRP A 114 2.54 3.54 2.20
CA TRP A 114 3.54 3.52 1.16
C TRP A 114 3.51 4.86 0.45
N VAL A 115 4.68 5.46 0.28
CA VAL A 115 4.89 6.64 -0.57
C VAL A 115 5.61 6.15 -1.81
N ALA A 116 4.97 6.24 -2.97
CA ALA A 116 5.52 5.70 -4.21
C ALA A 116 5.33 6.67 -5.37
N GLY A 117 6.32 6.76 -6.24
CA GLY A 117 6.25 7.65 -7.40
C GLY A 117 7.59 7.86 -8.09
N LEU A 118 7.58 8.76 -9.08
CA LEU A 118 8.76 9.22 -9.79
C LEU A 118 9.14 10.58 -9.21
N PHE A 119 10.33 10.69 -8.61
CA PHE A 119 10.79 11.93 -7.99
C PHE A 119 11.88 12.57 -8.85
N PRO A 120 11.93 13.91 -9.01
CA PRO A 120 12.84 14.56 -9.97
C PRO A 120 14.33 14.40 -9.65
N CYS A 121 14.65 14.02 -8.42
CA CYS A 121 16.02 13.88 -7.95
C CYS A 121 16.63 12.49 -8.21
N THR A 122 15.85 11.56 -8.79
CA THR A 122 16.26 10.18 -9.05
C THR A 122 15.89 9.80 -10.48
N GLU A 123 16.71 8.95 -11.11
CA GLU A 123 16.44 8.40 -12.45
C GLU A 123 15.61 7.11 -12.41
N ILE A 124 15.27 6.65 -11.20
CA ILE A 124 14.51 5.45 -10.96
C ILE A 124 13.26 5.80 -10.17
N ALA A 125 12.16 5.13 -10.46
CA ALA A 125 10.99 5.22 -9.63
C ALA A 125 11.30 4.73 -8.20
N GLU A 126 10.62 5.26 -7.20
CA GLU A 126 10.89 4.97 -5.80
C GLU A 126 9.64 4.55 -5.05
N ILE A 127 9.82 3.68 -4.06
CA ILE A 127 8.79 3.31 -3.09
C ILE A 127 9.40 3.15 -1.70
N ALA A 128 8.71 3.67 -0.69
CA ALA A 128 9.07 3.50 0.70
C ALA A 128 7.84 3.28 1.56
N GLU A 129 8.00 2.54 2.64
CA GLU A 129 6.98 2.35 3.67
C GLU A 129 7.31 3.21 4.88
N VAL A 130 6.34 4.02 5.30
CA VAL A 130 6.28 4.68 6.60
C VAL A 130 5.32 3.89 7.47
N ILE A 131 5.78 3.46 8.64
CA ILE A 131 5.02 2.58 9.53
C ILE A 131 5.08 3.09 10.97
N TRP A 132 3.89 3.20 11.57
CA TRP A 132 3.69 3.48 12.99
C TRP A 132 3.40 2.18 13.70
N ILE A 133 4.22 1.86 14.70
CA ILE A 133 4.14 0.60 15.45
C ILE A 133 3.92 0.91 16.93
N LYS A 134 2.78 0.45 17.48
CA LYS A 134 2.51 0.47 18.92
C LYS A 134 3.35 -0.60 19.60
N SER A 135 4.40 -0.18 20.32
CA SER A 135 5.25 -1.08 21.11
C SER A 135 4.70 -1.31 22.52
N SER A 136 3.93 -0.35 23.06
CA SER A 136 3.24 -0.46 24.35
C SER A 136 2.03 0.48 24.40
N ALA A 137 1.24 0.44 25.47
CA ALA A 137 0.06 1.30 25.62
C ALA A 137 0.36 2.81 25.41
N ALA A 138 1.52 3.28 25.87
CA ALA A 138 1.90 4.69 25.79
C ALA A 138 2.87 5.02 24.64
N ARG A 139 3.45 4.01 23.96
CA ARG A 139 4.57 4.22 23.02
C ARG A 139 4.23 3.73 21.62
N VAL A 140 4.35 4.65 20.68
CA VAL A 140 4.31 4.40 19.23
C VAL A 140 5.67 4.80 18.66
N ARG A 141 6.25 3.92 17.84
CA ARG A 141 7.49 4.19 17.10
C ARG A 141 7.14 4.36 15.63
N VAL A 142 7.70 5.39 15.01
CA VAL A 142 7.65 5.59 13.56
C VAL A 142 8.95 5.09 12.96
N THR A 143 8.86 4.36 11.86
CA THR A 143 10.03 4.01 11.04
C THR A 143 9.68 4.20 9.57
N ALA A 144 10.67 4.58 8.77
CA ALA A 144 10.57 4.58 7.32
C ALA A 144 11.64 3.67 6.75
N LYS A 145 11.31 2.93 5.69
CA LYS A 145 12.28 2.10 4.95
C LYS A 145 11.98 2.13 3.46
N PRO A 146 13.01 2.14 2.59
CA PRO A 146 12.79 1.88 1.18
C PRO A 146 12.25 0.46 0.99
N LEU A 147 11.45 0.26 -0.06
CA LEU A 147 11.01 -1.07 -0.48
C LEU A 147 11.72 -1.47 -1.79
N GLY A 148 11.76 -2.78 -2.05
CA GLY A 148 12.44 -3.35 -3.22
C GLY A 148 11.56 -3.33 -4.48
N ASP A 149 12.09 -3.92 -5.55
CA ASP A 149 11.45 -3.99 -6.86
C ASP A 149 10.09 -4.71 -6.82
N LEU A 150 9.96 -5.72 -5.97
CA LEU A 150 8.69 -6.32 -5.58
C LEU A 150 8.48 -6.13 -4.07
N SER A 151 7.29 -5.69 -3.69
CA SER A 151 6.94 -5.35 -2.33
C SER A 151 5.55 -5.84 -1.96
N ALA A 152 5.37 -6.27 -0.72
CA ALA A 152 4.08 -6.71 -0.19
C ALA A 152 3.89 -6.18 1.23
N GLY A 153 2.68 -5.70 1.51
CA GLY A 153 2.30 -5.06 2.77
C GLY A 153 0.96 -5.57 3.27
N GLY A 154 0.68 -5.28 4.54
CA GLY A 154 -0.53 -5.72 5.22
C GLY A 154 -0.50 -7.20 5.62
N SER A 155 -1.61 -7.65 6.21
CA SER A 155 -1.74 -9.01 6.76
C SER A 155 -1.71 -10.10 5.69
N GLY A 156 -2.07 -9.79 4.44
CA GLY A 156 -2.07 -10.73 3.32
C GLY A 156 -0.68 -10.99 2.73
N ALA A 157 0.34 -10.19 3.09
CA ALA A 157 1.68 -10.31 2.49
C ALA A 157 2.27 -11.73 2.64
N LYS A 158 1.93 -12.44 3.72
CA LYS A 158 2.37 -13.82 4.00
C LYS A 158 2.08 -14.82 2.87
N TYR A 159 1.09 -14.53 2.02
CA TYR A 159 0.70 -15.42 0.90
C TYR A 159 1.50 -15.19 -0.38
N VAL A 160 2.39 -14.19 -0.41
CA VAL A 160 3.17 -13.87 -1.62
C VAL A 160 4.67 -13.71 -1.34
N THR A 161 5.09 -13.67 -0.07
CA THR A 161 6.48 -13.41 0.31
C THR A 161 7.47 -14.43 -0.25
N GLU A 162 7.04 -15.65 -0.57
CA GLU A 162 7.93 -16.64 -1.16
C GLU A 162 8.47 -16.21 -2.55
N PHE A 163 7.69 -15.47 -3.33
CA PHE A 163 8.04 -15.02 -4.68
C PHE A 163 9.05 -13.86 -4.71
N PHE A 164 9.55 -13.47 -3.53
CA PHE A 164 10.61 -12.48 -3.36
C PHE A 164 11.99 -13.13 -3.49
N GLY A 165 12.07 -14.46 -3.37
CA GLY A 165 13.29 -15.25 -3.55
C GLY A 165 13.25 -16.17 -4.77
N LYS A 166 12.07 -16.46 -5.33
CA LYS A 166 11.89 -17.37 -6.48
C LYS A 166 11.00 -16.77 -7.56
N PRO A 167 11.15 -17.19 -8.83
CA PRO A 167 10.16 -16.90 -9.87
C PRO A 167 8.76 -17.40 -9.46
N PHE A 168 7.73 -16.68 -9.88
CA PHE A 168 6.34 -17.11 -9.75
C PHE A 168 6.02 -18.20 -10.76
N ASP A 169 6.44 -17.99 -12.00
CA ASP A 169 6.42 -18.98 -13.09
C ASP A 169 7.59 -18.69 -14.06
N GLU A 170 7.62 -19.35 -15.22
CA GLU A 170 8.68 -19.17 -16.23
C GLU A 170 8.70 -17.73 -16.81
N LYS A 171 7.54 -17.08 -16.89
CA LYS A 171 7.38 -15.73 -17.42
C LYS A 171 7.72 -14.70 -16.34
N PHE A 172 7.16 -14.87 -15.13
CA PHE A 172 7.12 -13.86 -14.07
C PHE A 172 8.12 -14.13 -12.94
N SER A 173 9.03 -13.18 -12.74
CA SER A 173 9.98 -13.09 -11.64
C SER A 173 10.23 -11.65 -11.23
N TYR A 174 10.42 -11.40 -9.92
CA TYR A 174 10.74 -10.07 -9.40
C TYR A 174 12.02 -9.48 -10.01
N LYS A 175 12.99 -10.32 -10.38
CA LYS A 175 14.27 -9.89 -10.96
C LYS A 175 14.13 -9.20 -12.32
N LYS A 176 13.02 -9.42 -13.02
CA LYS A 176 12.78 -8.82 -14.35
C LYS A 176 12.10 -7.46 -14.28
N ILE A 177 11.43 -7.11 -13.16
CA ILE A 177 10.60 -5.89 -13.04
C ILE A 177 11.34 -4.63 -13.53
N MET A 178 12.60 -4.45 -13.14
CA MET A 178 13.38 -3.25 -13.48
C MET A 178 13.62 -3.04 -14.99
N ASN A 179 13.55 -4.10 -15.79
CA ASN A 179 13.90 -4.08 -17.22
C ASN A 179 12.69 -4.32 -18.14
N GLU A 180 11.51 -4.56 -17.56
CA GLU A 180 10.29 -4.88 -18.28
C GLU A 180 9.36 -3.66 -18.32
N PRO A 181 8.41 -3.58 -19.27
CA PRO A 181 7.49 -2.46 -19.36
C PRO A 181 6.37 -2.55 -18.31
N ALA A 182 5.54 -1.51 -18.21
CA ALA A 182 4.52 -1.39 -17.16
C ALA A 182 3.52 -2.56 -17.15
N GLU A 183 3.19 -3.08 -18.32
CA GLU A 183 2.28 -4.21 -18.51
C GLU A 183 2.78 -5.47 -17.81
N TYR A 184 4.09 -5.70 -17.79
CA TYR A 184 4.67 -6.82 -17.07
C TYR A 184 4.40 -6.70 -15.56
N SER A 185 4.64 -5.51 -14.99
CA SER A 185 4.39 -5.23 -13.57
C SER A 185 2.90 -5.38 -13.23
N ILE A 186 2.01 -4.87 -14.08
CA ILE A 186 0.55 -4.98 -13.93
C ILE A 186 0.13 -6.46 -13.89
N ASP A 187 0.50 -7.24 -14.90
CA ASP A 187 0.13 -8.65 -14.99
C ASP A 187 0.72 -9.46 -13.84
N PHE A 188 1.96 -9.16 -13.45
CA PHE A 188 2.62 -9.86 -12.36
C PHE A 188 1.90 -9.64 -11.03
N LEU A 189 1.54 -8.38 -10.72
CA LEU A 189 0.80 -8.07 -9.49
C LEU A 189 -0.60 -8.70 -9.49
N LYS A 190 -1.31 -8.73 -10.62
CA LYS A 190 -2.61 -9.43 -10.74
C LYS A 190 -2.47 -10.92 -10.43
N LYS A 191 -1.47 -11.59 -11.00
CA LYS A 191 -1.20 -13.01 -10.74
C LYS A 191 -0.87 -13.29 -9.27
N LEU A 192 -0.02 -12.47 -8.66
CA LEU A 192 0.31 -12.58 -7.24
C LEU A 192 -0.92 -12.39 -6.36
N TYR A 193 -1.77 -11.42 -6.69
CA TYR A 193 -3.00 -11.16 -5.95
C TYR A 193 -4.01 -12.32 -6.08
N ALA A 194 -4.19 -12.86 -7.29
CA ALA A 194 -5.04 -14.03 -7.52
C ALA A 194 -4.55 -15.27 -6.75
N HIS A 195 -3.24 -15.52 -6.78
CA HIS A 195 -2.62 -16.57 -5.99
C HIS A 195 -2.88 -16.38 -4.49
N ALA A 196 -2.69 -15.15 -4.00
CA ALA A 196 -2.93 -14.83 -2.60
C ALA A 196 -4.40 -15.06 -2.19
N LEU A 197 -5.35 -14.66 -3.05
CA LEU A 197 -6.78 -14.89 -2.83
C LEU A 197 -7.11 -16.38 -2.68
N LYS A 198 -6.53 -17.22 -3.53
CA LYS A 198 -6.66 -18.68 -3.43
C LYS A 198 -6.05 -19.20 -2.13
N ALA A 199 -4.81 -18.82 -1.83
CA ALA A 199 -4.11 -19.27 -0.64
C ALA A 199 -4.79 -18.88 0.69
N GLN A 200 -5.39 -17.68 0.80
CA GLN A 200 -6.16 -17.33 2.00
C GLN A 200 -7.47 -18.12 2.11
N LYS A 201 -8.12 -18.43 0.98
CA LYS A 201 -9.35 -19.22 0.94
C LYS A 201 -9.06 -20.64 1.40
N ASP A 202 -7.98 -21.24 0.91
CA ASP A 202 -7.53 -22.58 1.31
C ASP A 202 -7.15 -22.64 2.80
N ALA A 203 -6.67 -21.53 3.36
CA ALA A 203 -6.42 -21.36 4.79
C ALA A 203 -7.69 -21.09 5.63
N GLY A 204 -8.86 -20.92 5.01
CA GLY A 204 -10.11 -20.56 5.70
C GLY A 204 -10.10 -19.15 6.33
N GLU A 205 -9.27 -18.25 5.82
CA GLU A 205 -9.14 -16.88 6.31
C GLU A 205 -9.83 -15.87 5.39
N THR A 206 -10.15 -14.69 5.91
CA THR A 206 -10.62 -13.54 5.12
C THR A 206 -9.88 -12.31 5.60
N LEU A 207 -8.72 -12.04 5.00
CA LEU A 207 -7.83 -10.94 5.40
C LEU A 207 -7.85 -9.77 4.40
N PHE A 208 -8.12 -10.05 3.13
CA PHE A 208 -8.15 -9.07 2.04
C PHE A 208 -9.12 -9.56 0.95
N GLY A 209 -9.55 -8.67 0.06
CA GLY A 209 -10.47 -8.99 -1.04
C GLY A 209 -11.27 -7.79 -1.50
N GLY A 210 -12.49 -8.02 -1.99
CA GLY A 210 -13.35 -6.95 -2.51
C GLY A 210 -12.85 -6.38 -3.84
N THR A 211 -13.22 -5.14 -4.12
CA THR A 211 -12.84 -4.42 -5.33
C THR A 211 -11.37 -4.02 -5.24
N ALA A 212 -10.50 -4.77 -5.91
CA ALA A 212 -9.11 -4.41 -6.02
C ALA A 212 -8.96 -3.13 -6.85
N ARG A 213 -8.01 -2.28 -6.47
CA ARG A 213 -7.62 -1.09 -7.22
C ARG A 213 -6.15 -1.10 -7.52
N MET A 214 -5.79 -0.60 -8.68
CA MET A 214 -4.41 -0.49 -9.14
C MET A 214 -4.10 0.93 -9.57
N ALA A 215 -2.94 1.42 -9.16
CA ALA A 215 -2.38 2.66 -9.68
C ALA A 215 -1.13 2.34 -10.51
N LEU A 216 -1.13 2.79 -11.76
CA LEU A 216 0.07 2.91 -12.58
C LEU A 216 0.58 4.35 -12.47
N ILE A 217 1.80 4.52 -12.01
CA ILE A 217 2.45 5.83 -11.85
C ILE A 217 3.59 5.92 -12.86
N THR A 218 3.50 6.85 -13.80
CA THR A 218 4.50 7.13 -14.85
C THR A 218 4.86 8.63 -14.83
N GLU A 219 5.73 9.06 -15.74
CA GLU A 219 6.05 10.49 -15.90
C GLU A 219 4.83 11.32 -16.34
N ASP A 220 3.92 10.70 -17.10
CA ASP A 220 2.73 11.36 -17.65
C ASP A 220 1.63 11.59 -16.61
N GLY A 221 1.65 10.83 -15.50
CA GLY A 221 0.67 10.96 -14.44
C GLY A 221 0.39 9.66 -13.73
N ILE A 222 -0.87 9.52 -13.28
CA ILE A 222 -1.33 8.36 -12.51
C ILE A 222 -2.65 7.88 -13.07
N ASP A 223 -2.67 6.64 -13.55
CA ASP A 223 -3.89 5.93 -13.93
C ASP A 223 -4.32 5.07 -12.74
N LEU A 224 -5.50 5.33 -12.19
CA LEU A 224 -6.06 4.62 -11.04
C LEU A 224 -7.39 3.99 -11.43
N ASP A 225 -7.42 2.66 -11.48
CA ASP A 225 -8.60 1.92 -11.90
C ASP A 225 -8.95 0.78 -10.94
N ALA A 226 -10.22 0.40 -10.95
CA ALA A 226 -10.65 -0.88 -10.42
C ALA A 226 -10.14 -1.99 -11.34
N VAL A 227 -9.70 -3.10 -10.75
CA VAL A 227 -9.08 -4.19 -11.51
C VAL A 227 -9.86 -5.47 -11.37
N GLU A 228 -10.16 -6.07 -12.52
CA GLU A 228 -10.65 -7.44 -12.59
C GLU A 228 -9.49 -8.40 -12.32
N ILE A 229 -9.69 -9.26 -11.32
CA ILE A 229 -8.74 -10.29 -10.93
C ILE A 229 -9.30 -11.62 -11.41
N GLU A 230 -8.65 -12.21 -12.39
CA GLU A 230 -8.98 -13.55 -12.82
C GLU A 230 -8.71 -14.56 -11.69
N PRO A 231 -9.60 -15.55 -11.47
CA PRO A 231 -9.36 -16.59 -10.50
C PRO A 231 -8.05 -17.32 -10.81
N ALA A 232 -7.23 -17.58 -9.80
CA ALA A 232 -6.10 -18.48 -9.98
C ALA A 232 -6.62 -19.90 -10.34
N PRO A 233 -6.02 -20.57 -11.34
CA PRO A 233 -6.37 -21.95 -11.68
C PRO A 233 -6.15 -22.90 -10.49
#